data_AF-A9DS95-F1
#
_entry.id   AF-A9DS95-F1
#
_cell.length_a   1.000
_cell.length_b   1.000
_cell.length_c   1.000
_cell.angle_alpha   90.00
_cell.angle_beta   90.00
_cell.angle_gamma   90.00
#
_symmetry.space_group_name_H-M   'P 1'
#
loop_
_entity.id
_entity.type
_entity.pdbx_description
1 polymer ?
#
loop_
_entity_poly.entity_id
_entity_poly.type
_entity_poly.pdbx_seq_one_letter_code
_entity_poly.pdbx_strand_id
1 'polypeptide(L)'
;MIVICTHNSRRSHLGQLWLALAADYYKLPTIETFSGGTEATLFHPNAIAAVKRVGFEVSIEAQAKNPIYNIQWKANQEPYQAFSKRFEEAPNPTQEFAAIMVCTEADEGCPFVSGTDFRIALPFEDPKAFDGTPQEEEKYDERCRQIGTEMLYVMSKVSK
;
A
#
# COMPACT_ATOMS: atom_id res chain seq x y z
N MET A 1 -7.82 7.63 -2.86
CA MET A 1 -6.36 7.89 -2.69
C MET A 1 -5.56 6.74 -3.26
N ILE A 2 -4.42 7.00 -3.91
CA ILE A 2 -3.53 5.96 -4.43
C ILE A 2 -2.13 6.10 -3.83
N VAL A 3 -1.52 4.98 -3.45
CA VAL A 3 -0.13 4.91 -3.00
C VAL A 3 0.75 4.37 -4.13
N ILE A 4 1.76 5.12 -4.52
CA ILE A 4 2.59 4.83 -5.70
C ILE A 4 4.03 4.55 -5.29
N CYS A 5 4.56 3.43 -5.76
CA CYS A 5 5.98 3.08 -5.69
C CYS A 5 6.49 2.65 -7.07
N THR A 6 7.71 2.11 -7.20
CA THR A 6 8.24 1.71 -8.51
C THR A 6 7.54 0.45 -9.05
N HIS A 7 7.54 -0.64 -8.29
CA HIS A 7 7.15 -1.99 -8.79
C HIS A 7 5.78 -2.50 -8.34
N ASN A 8 5.04 -1.68 -7.58
CA ASN A 8 3.83 -2.07 -6.85
C ASN A 8 3.97 -3.42 -6.12
N SER A 9 5.02 -3.55 -5.30
CA SER A 9 5.39 -4.85 -4.72
C SER A 9 5.45 -4.87 -3.20
N ARG A 10 5.87 -3.77 -2.58
CA ARG A 10 6.15 -3.68 -1.13
C ARG A 10 5.45 -2.46 -0.54
N ARG A 11 6.18 -1.34 -0.41
CA ARG A 11 5.78 -0.09 0.26
C ARG A 11 4.38 0.41 -0.12
N SER A 12 4.04 0.41 -1.41
CA SER A 12 2.74 0.89 -1.87
C SER A 12 1.56 0.04 -1.39
N HIS A 13 1.73 -1.29 -1.32
CA HIS A 13 0.71 -2.17 -0.74
C HIS A 13 0.56 -1.94 0.76
N LEU A 14 1.67 -1.82 1.48
CA LEU A 14 1.64 -1.51 2.91
C LEU A 14 0.89 -0.19 3.16
N GLY A 15 1.19 0.86 2.39
CA GLY A 15 0.50 2.14 2.48
C GLY A 15 -0.99 2.04 2.17
N GLN A 16 -1.37 1.35 1.09
CA GLN A 16 -2.78 1.14 0.72
C GLN A 16 -3.57 0.51 1.86
N LEU A 17 -3.06 -0.58 2.45
CA LEU A 17 -3.76 -1.32 3.50
C LEU A 17 -3.86 -0.53 4.80
N TRP A 18 -2.79 0.17 5.19
CA TRP A 18 -2.80 1.01 6.37
C TRP A 18 -3.73 2.22 6.22
N LEU A 19 -3.82 2.83 5.04
CA LEU A 19 -4.79 3.89 4.77
C LEU A 19 -6.22 3.37 4.88
N ALA A 20 -6.50 2.19 4.32
CA ALA A 20 -7.83 1.58 4.37
C ALA A 20 -8.25 1.29 5.80
N LEU A 21 -7.37 0.64 6.57
CA LEU A 21 -7.58 0.36 8.00
C LEU A 21 -7.75 1.65 8.79
N ALA A 22 -6.92 2.66 8.57
CA ALA A 22 -6.98 3.91 9.31
C ALA A 22 -8.29 4.68 9.04
N ALA A 23 -8.75 4.74 7.79
CA ALA A 23 -10.04 5.36 7.45
C ALA A 23 -11.21 4.67 8.16
N ASP A 24 -11.20 3.33 8.20
CA ASP A 24 -12.20 2.54 8.94
C ASP A 24 -12.10 2.78 10.46
N TYR A 25 -10.88 2.76 11.01
CA TYR A 25 -10.62 2.94 12.45
C TYR A 25 -11.13 4.29 12.97
N TYR A 26 -10.84 5.39 12.27
CA TYR A 26 -11.28 6.73 12.67
C TYR A 26 -12.73 7.04 12.30
N LYS A 27 -13.42 6.13 11.60
CA LYS A 27 -14.79 6.29 11.11
C LYS A 27 -14.92 7.54 10.22
N LEU A 28 -14.00 7.67 9.27
CA LEU A 28 -14.05 8.73 8.27
C LEU A 28 -15.13 8.42 7.23
N PRO A 29 -15.58 9.41 6.44
CA PRO A 29 -16.34 9.16 5.21
C PRO A 29 -15.62 8.14 4.31
N THR A 30 -16.34 7.52 3.37
CA THR A 30 -15.77 6.53 2.48
C THR A 30 -14.55 7.09 1.74
N ILE A 31 -13.37 6.56 2.08
CA ILE A 31 -12.11 6.84 1.39
C ILE A 31 -11.68 5.55 0.71
N GLU A 32 -11.82 5.51 -0.61
CA GLU A 32 -11.28 4.41 -1.40
C GLU A 32 -9.77 4.54 -1.48
N THR A 33 -9.09 3.41 -1.31
CA THR A 33 -7.63 3.34 -1.26
C THR A 33 -7.13 2.37 -2.30
N PHE A 34 -6.02 2.72 -2.92
CA PHE A 34 -5.45 1.97 -4.02
C PHE A 34 -3.93 1.95 -3.91
N SER A 35 -3.29 1.04 -4.65
CA SER A 35 -1.86 1.13 -4.90
C SER A 35 -1.54 0.87 -6.36
N GLY A 36 -0.44 1.47 -6.81
CA GLY A 36 0.10 1.23 -8.13
C GLY A 36 1.60 1.40 -8.16
N GLY A 37 2.18 1.10 -9.30
CA GLY A 37 3.58 1.39 -9.59
C GLY A 37 3.77 1.89 -11.02
N THR A 38 4.94 2.45 -11.29
CA THR A 38 5.36 2.70 -12.69
C THR A 38 5.47 1.38 -13.45
N GLU A 39 5.83 0.32 -12.73
CA GLU A 39 5.81 -1.07 -13.17
C GLU A 39 4.95 -1.91 -12.20
N ALA A 40 4.40 -3.01 -12.73
CA ALA A 40 3.67 -4.00 -11.94
C ALA A 40 4.48 -5.30 -11.90
N THR A 41 4.78 -5.76 -10.69
CA THR A 41 5.39 -7.08 -10.47
C THR A 41 4.40 -7.96 -9.70
N LEU A 42 4.68 -8.28 -8.44
CA LEU A 42 3.82 -9.05 -7.55
C LEU A 42 3.83 -8.43 -6.16
N PHE A 43 2.72 -8.60 -5.43
CA PHE A 43 2.73 -8.30 -4.00
C PHE A 43 3.71 -9.25 -3.31
N HIS A 44 4.79 -8.70 -2.76
CA HIS A 44 5.93 -9.46 -2.28
C HIS A 44 5.56 -10.34 -1.08
N PRO A 45 5.97 -11.63 -1.05
CA PRO A 45 5.67 -12.53 0.06
C PRO A 45 6.06 -12.01 1.44
N ASN A 46 7.21 -11.32 1.56
CA ASN A 46 7.66 -10.77 2.85
C ASN A 46 6.83 -9.56 3.29
N ALA A 47 6.28 -8.78 2.35
CA ALA A 47 5.35 -7.72 2.69
C ALA A 47 4.00 -8.29 3.13
N ILE A 48 3.54 -9.38 2.49
CA ILE A 48 2.36 -10.14 2.90
C ILE A 48 2.56 -10.74 4.30
N ALA A 49 3.73 -11.31 4.57
CA ALA A 49 4.07 -11.86 5.88
C ALA A 49 4.07 -10.76 6.96
N ALA A 50 4.61 -9.58 6.65
CA ALA A 50 4.60 -8.45 7.59
C ALA A 50 3.18 -7.97 7.91
N VAL A 51 2.27 -7.88 6.92
CA VAL A 51 0.88 -7.51 7.20
C VAL A 51 0.17 -8.59 8.03
N LYS A 52 0.43 -9.87 7.79
CA LYS A 52 -0.08 -10.96 8.63
C LYS A 52 0.38 -10.83 10.08
N ARG A 53 1.68 -10.55 10.30
CA ARG A 53 2.26 -10.41 11.64
C ARG A 53 1.69 -9.23 12.43
N VAL A 54 1.27 -8.15 11.76
CA VAL A 54 0.61 -7.01 12.44
C VAL A 54 -0.91 -7.21 12.60
N GLY A 55 -1.47 -8.35 12.18
CA GLY A 55 -2.84 -8.75 12.50
C GLY A 55 -3.83 -8.72 11.33
N PHE A 56 -3.38 -8.46 10.09
CA PHE A 56 -4.26 -8.63 8.93
C PHE A 56 -4.48 -10.11 8.61
N GLU A 57 -5.72 -10.50 8.40
CA GLU A 57 -6.04 -11.80 7.82
C GLU A 57 -5.87 -11.71 6.30
N VAL A 58 -5.14 -12.66 5.71
CA VAL A 58 -4.85 -12.66 4.27
C VAL A 58 -5.05 -14.05 3.68
N SER A 59 -5.93 -14.13 2.68
CA SER A 59 -6.16 -15.30 1.83
C SER A 59 -5.94 -14.97 0.36
N ILE A 60 -5.88 -15.99 -0.50
CA ILE A 60 -5.73 -15.84 -1.96
C ILE A 60 -6.96 -16.43 -2.64
N GLU A 61 -7.45 -15.79 -3.70
CA GLU A 61 -8.59 -16.33 -4.47
C GLU A 61 -8.21 -17.56 -5.30
N ALA A 62 -7.09 -17.47 -6.02
CA ALA A 62 -6.54 -18.55 -6.82
C ALA A 62 -5.03 -18.39 -6.99
N GLN A 63 -4.31 -19.49 -7.17
CA GLN A 63 -2.93 -19.42 -7.63
C GLN A 63 -2.91 -18.92 -9.08
N ALA A 64 -2.45 -17.70 -9.27
CA ALA A 64 -2.28 -17.05 -10.55
C ALA A 64 -0.87 -16.44 -10.66
N LYS A 65 -0.47 -16.05 -11.88
CA LYS A 65 0.81 -15.36 -12.10
C LYS A 65 0.87 -14.07 -11.28
N ASN A 66 -0.25 -13.33 -11.18
CA ASN A 66 -0.42 -12.16 -10.32
C ASN A 66 -1.62 -12.41 -9.38
N PRO A 67 -1.39 -12.99 -8.18
CA PRO A 67 -2.47 -13.35 -7.27
C PRO A 67 -3.25 -12.13 -6.75
N ILE A 68 -4.55 -12.29 -6.60
CA ILE A 68 -5.41 -11.37 -5.86
C ILE A 68 -5.48 -11.85 -4.41
N TYR A 69 -5.12 -10.95 -3.49
CA TYR A 69 -5.13 -11.19 -2.06
C TYR A 69 -6.39 -10.58 -1.45
N ASN A 70 -7.12 -11.40 -0.69
CA ASN A 70 -8.27 -11.00 0.09
C ASN A 70 -7.82 -10.70 1.51
N ILE A 71 -8.00 -9.44 1.93
CA ILE A 71 -7.44 -8.91 3.17
C ILE A 71 -8.57 -8.42 4.08
N GLN A 72 -8.50 -8.77 5.37
CA GLN A 72 -9.46 -8.34 6.38
C GLN A 72 -8.74 -7.92 7.66
N TRP A 73 -9.33 -6.98 8.39
CA TRP A 73 -8.83 -6.52 9.71
C TRP A 73 -9.93 -6.49 10.79
N LYS A 74 -11.14 -6.92 10.46
CA LYS A 74 -12.26 -7.14 11.39
C LYS A 74 -13.15 -8.27 10.89
N ALA A 75 -13.83 -8.95 11.82
CA ALA A 75 -14.76 -10.02 11.49
C ALA A 75 -15.95 -9.52 10.64
N ASN A 76 -16.40 -10.35 9.70
CA ASN A 76 -17.53 -10.08 8.78
C ASN A 76 -17.32 -8.83 7.89
N GLN A 77 -16.07 -8.49 7.61
CA GLN A 77 -15.74 -7.47 6.62
C GLN A 77 -15.77 -8.08 5.22
N GLU A 78 -16.36 -7.37 4.25
CA GLU A 78 -16.17 -7.72 2.84
C GLU A 78 -14.68 -7.69 2.51
N PRO A 79 -14.10 -8.77 1.93
CA PRO A 79 -12.68 -8.85 1.70
C PRO A 79 -12.14 -7.68 0.88
N TYR A 80 -11.11 -7.03 1.42
CA TYR A 80 -10.41 -5.97 0.71
C TYR A 80 -9.40 -6.57 -0.25
N GLN A 81 -9.59 -6.37 -1.56
CA GLN A 81 -8.72 -6.94 -2.59
C GLN A 81 -7.44 -6.11 -2.80
N ALA A 82 -6.28 -6.77 -2.75
CA ALA A 82 -5.00 -6.19 -3.09
C ALA A 82 -4.25 -7.07 -4.10
N PHE A 83 -3.71 -6.44 -5.14
CA PHE A 83 -2.90 -7.09 -6.17
C PHE A 83 -2.04 -6.05 -6.88
N SER A 84 -0.92 -6.52 -7.45
CA SER A 84 0.07 -5.67 -8.13
C SER A 84 -0.46 -5.18 -9.47
N LYS A 85 -0.32 -3.89 -9.77
CA LYS A 85 -0.74 -3.24 -11.01
C LYS A 85 -0.01 -1.92 -11.25
N ARG A 86 -0.01 -1.46 -12.50
CA ARG A 86 0.46 -0.11 -12.83
C ARG A 86 -0.53 0.91 -12.28
N PHE A 87 -0.04 2.10 -11.93
CA PHE A 87 -0.90 3.14 -11.36
C PHE A 87 -2.00 3.61 -12.33
N GLU A 88 -1.83 3.40 -13.64
CA GLU A 88 -2.81 3.74 -14.69
C GLU A 88 -3.85 2.65 -14.93
N GLU A 89 -3.65 1.44 -14.37
CA GLU A 89 -4.53 0.30 -14.61
C GLU A 89 -5.70 0.27 -13.62
N ALA A 90 -6.87 -0.17 -14.10
CA ALA A 90 -8.03 -0.41 -13.25
C ALA A 90 -7.70 -1.41 -12.11
N PRO A 91 -8.30 -1.26 -10.92
CA PRO A 91 -9.34 -0.30 -10.55
C PRO A 91 -8.80 1.05 -10.03
N ASN A 92 -7.54 1.42 -10.32
CA ASN A 92 -7.01 2.70 -9.86
C ASN A 92 -7.83 3.89 -10.41
N PRO A 93 -7.99 4.98 -9.63
CA PRO A 93 -8.73 6.14 -10.06
C PRO A 93 -7.96 6.88 -11.17
N THR A 94 -8.71 7.47 -12.10
CA THR A 94 -8.14 8.26 -13.21
C THR A 94 -8.34 9.76 -13.04
N GLN A 95 -9.21 10.20 -12.12
CA GLN A 95 -9.51 11.60 -11.76
C GLN A 95 -9.93 11.69 -10.28
N GLU A 96 -9.91 12.90 -9.71
CA GLU A 96 -10.41 13.20 -8.35
C GLU A 96 -9.75 12.36 -7.25
N PHE A 97 -8.42 12.26 -7.29
CA PHE A 97 -7.66 11.51 -6.31
C PHE A 97 -6.37 12.17 -5.85
N ALA A 98 -6.01 11.92 -4.60
CA ALA A 98 -4.69 12.22 -4.06
C ALA A 98 -3.72 11.06 -4.31
N ALA A 99 -2.49 11.38 -4.75
CA ALA A 99 -1.40 10.43 -4.91
C ALA A 99 -0.35 10.56 -3.78
N ILE A 100 -0.01 9.46 -3.13
CA ILE A 100 1.04 9.38 -2.12
C ILE A 100 2.24 8.64 -2.71
N MET A 101 3.36 9.34 -2.87
CA MET A 101 4.61 8.80 -3.41
C MET A 101 5.46 8.26 -2.25
N VAL A 102 5.73 6.95 -2.22
CA VAL A 102 6.38 6.29 -1.08
C VAL A 102 7.81 5.79 -1.34
N CYS A 103 8.32 5.99 -2.55
CA CYS A 103 9.70 5.65 -2.88
C CYS A 103 10.64 6.80 -2.58
N THR A 104 11.80 6.49 -1.99
CA THR A 104 12.97 7.38 -1.90
C THR A 104 13.59 7.67 -3.27
N GLU A 105 13.53 6.71 -4.18
CA GLU A 105 14.06 6.82 -5.56
C GLU A 105 13.09 7.50 -6.54
N ALA A 106 11.84 7.76 -6.12
CA ALA A 106 10.86 8.38 -7.00
C ALA A 106 11.03 9.89 -7.15
N ASP A 107 11.98 10.55 -6.48
CA ASP A 107 12.15 12.00 -6.61
C ASP A 107 12.88 12.42 -7.89
N GLU A 108 13.84 11.65 -8.41
CA GLU A 108 14.52 11.99 -9.69
C GLU A 108 13.73 11.55 -10.94
N GLY A 109 12.82 10.58 -10.80
CA GLY A 109 11.99 10.02 -11.88
C GLY A 109 10.49 10.13 -11.60
N CYS A 110 10.09 11.12 -10.81
CA CYS A 110 8.73 11.19 -10.26
C CYS A 110 7.68 11.15 -11.38
N PRO A 111 6.91 10.06 -11.51
CA PRO A 111 6.03 9.90 -12.65
C PRO A 111 5.03 11.04 -12.68
N PHE A 112 4.75 11.57 -13.87
CA PHE A 112 3.63 12.46 -14.05
C PHE A 112 2.34 11.65 -13.81
N VAL A 113 1.66 11.94 -12.70
CA VAL A 113 0.41 11.27 -12.32
C VAL A 113 -0.74 12.13 -12.82
N SER A 114 -1.29 11.79 -13.99
CA SER A 114 -2.42 12.53 -14.57
C SER A 114 -3.69 12.37 -13.74
N GLY A 115 -4.50 13.42 -13.65
CA GLY A 115 -5.80 13.40 -12.98
C GLY A 115 -5.77 13.46 -11.46
N THR A 116 -4.57 13.59 -10.87
CA THR A 116 -4.44 13.77 -9.42
C THR A 116 -4.71 15.23 -9.02
N ASP A 117 -5.44 15.44 -7.92
CA ASP A 117 -5.68 16.79 -7.38
C ASP A 117 -4.44 17.34 -6.68
N PHE A 118 -3.71 16.47 -5.97
CA PHE A 118 -2.45 16.80 -5.32
C PHE A 118 -1.61 15.55 -5.05
N ARG A 119 -0.30 15.79 -4.94
CA ARG A 119 0.72 14.76 -4.72
C ARG A 119 1.41 15.00 -3.39
N ILE A 120 1.58 13.94 -2.60
CA ILE A 120 2.29 13.98 -1.32
C ILE A 120 3.50 13.06 -1.43
N ALA A 121 4.70 13.61 -1.22
CA ALA A 121 5.91 12.81 -1.05
C ALA A 121 6.02 12.36 0.41
N LEU A 122 6.06 11.05 0.64
CA LEU A 122 6.27 10.43 1.95
C LEU A 122 7.22 9.24 1.78
N PRO A 123 8.51 9.51 1.50
CA PRO A 123 9.46 8.49 1.09
C PRO A 123 9.82 7.55 2.25
N PHE A 124 9.96 6.27 1.93
CA PHE A 124 10.37 5.22 2.85
C PHE A 124 11.47 4.35 2.21
N GLU A 125 12.49 3.95 2.97
CA GLU A 125 13.51 3.02 2.47
C GLU A 125 12.89 1.70 2.03
N ASP A 126 13.38 1.12 0.94
CA ASP A 126 12.87 -0.17 0.47
C ASP A 126 13.43 -1.31 1.33
N PRO A 127 12.58 -2.11 2.00
CA PRO A 127 13.05 -3.27 2.76
C PRO A 127 13.68 -4.34 1.84
N LYS A 128 13.53 -4.22 0.50
CA LYS A 128 14.27 -5.00 -0.50
C LYS A 128 15.78 -5.04 -0.27
N ALA A 129 16.37 -4.00 0.32
CA ALA A 129 17.81 -3.96 0.63
C ALA A 129 18.25 -5.10 1.57
N PHE A 130 17.31 -5.74 2.28
CA PHE A 130 17.54 -6.83 3.22
C PHE A 130 17.07 -8.19 2.70
N ASP A 131 16.62 -8.27 1.44
CA ASP A 131 16.17 -9.53 0.85
C ASP A 131 17.29 -10.59 0.90
N GLY A 132 16.98 -11.80 1.38
CA GLY A 132 17.93 -12.89 1.57
C GLY A 132 18.90 -12.74 2.75
N THR A 133 18.78 -11.67 3.54
CA THR A 133 19.64 -11.46 4.72
C THR A 133 18.97 -11.99 6.00
N PRO A 134 19.74 -12.23 7.09
CA PRO A 134 19.15 -12.59 8.39
C PRO A 134 18.20 -11.53 8.99
N GLN A 135 18.27 -10.29 8.51
CA GLN A 135 17.46 -9.16 8.99
C GLN A 135 16.19 -8.95 8.16
N GLU A 136 15.94 -9.78 7.15
CA GLU A 136 14.83 -9.62 6.21
C GLU A 136 13.49 -9.44 6.93
N GLU A 137 13.11 -10.38 7.79
CA GLU A 137 11.84 -10.32 8.51
C GLU A 137 11.69 -9.04 9.35
N GLU A 138 12.71 -8.73 10.16
CA GLU A 138 12.73 -7.56 11.04
C GLU A 138 12.55 -6.26 10.25
N LYS A 139 13.20 -6.15 9.10
CA LYS A 139 13.18 -4.93 8.28
C LYS A 139 11.88 -4.73 7.54
N TYR A 140 11.22 -5.82 7.12
CA TYR A 140 9.86 -5.73 6.60
C TYR A 140 8.86 -5.32 7.69
N ASP A 141 9.01 -5.82 8.92
CA ASP A 141 8.15 -5.46 10.05
C ASP A 141 8.36 -4.00 10.48
N GLU A 142 9.60 -3.56 10.58
CA GLU A 142 9.97 -2.16 10.84
C GLU A 142 9.30 -1.25 9.81
N ARG A 143 9.44 -1.58 8.52
CA ARG A 143 8.86 -0.78 7.43
C ARG A 143 7.32 -0.79 7.47
N CYS A 144 6.71 -1.93 7.76
CA CYS A 144 5.26 -2.06 7.89
C CYS A 144 4.74 -1.17 9.02
N ARG A 145 5.38 -1.20 10.20
CA ARG A 145 4.99 -0.36 11.35
C ARG A 145 5.24 1.12 11.11
N GLN A 146 6.35 1.48 10.48
CA GLN A 146 6.64 2.88 10.16
C GLN A 146 5.57 3.44 9.22
N ILE A 147 5.29 2.76 8.10
CA ILE A 147 4.26 3.19 7.15
C ILE A 147 2.90 3.28 7.86
N GLY A 148 2.53 2.26 8.64
CA GLY A 148 1.28 2.26 9.39
C GLY A 148 1.14 3.43 10.36
N THR A 149 2.21 3.78 11.08
CA THR A 149 2.24 4.91 12.02
C THR A 149 1.94 6.22 11.31
N GLU A 150 2.61 6.48 10.18
CA GLU A 150 2.40 7.71 9.41
C GLU A 150 0.97 7.79 8.84
N MET A 151 0.47 6.69 8.25
CA MET A 151 -0.89 6.68 7.67
C MET A 151 -1.97 6.84 8.75
N LEU A 152 -1.81 6.18 9.90
CA LEU A 152 -2.71 6.34 11.05
C LEU A 152 -2.67 7.78 11.59
N TYR A 153 -1.48 8.38 11.69
CA TYR A 153 -1.36 9.75 12.16
C TYR A 153 -2.04 10.74 11.22
N VAL A 154 -1.77 10.65 9.91
CA VAL A 154 -2.40 11.53 8.91
C VAL A 154 -3.92 11.41 8.93
N MET A 155 -4.45 10.17 8.95
CA MET A 155 -5.90 9.95 9.01
C MET A 155 -6.54 10.46 10.31
N SER A 156 -5.80 10.50 11.42
CA SER A 156 -6.27 11.11 12.68
C SER A 156 -6.49 12.62 12.59
N LYS A 157 -5.88 13.28 11.60
CA LYS A 157 -5.99 14.73 11.36
C LYS A 157 -7.06 15.10 10.33
N VAL A 158 -7.66 14.10 9.69
CA VAL A 158 -8.76 14.34 8.74
C VAL A 158 -10.01 14.71 9.53
N SER A 159 -10.54 15.91 9.26
CA SER A 159 -11.82 16.35 9.81
C SER A 159 -12.96 15.53 9.23
N LYS A 160 -13.95 15.23 10.06
CA LYS A 160 -15.19 14.54 9.65
C LYS A 160 -16.14 15.49 8.95
#